data_AF-A0A484HM96-F1
#
_entry.id   AF-A0A484HM96-F1
#
_cell.length_a   1.000
_cell.length_b   1.000
_cell.length_c   1.000
_cell.angle_alpha   90.00
_cell.angle_beta   90.00
_cell.angle_gamma   90.00
#
_symmetry.space_group_name_H-M   'P 1'
#
loop_
_entity.id
_entity.type
_entity.pdbx_description
1 polymer ?
#
loop_
_entity_poly.entity_id
_entity_poly.type
_entity_poly.pdbx_seq_one_letter_code
_entity_poly.pdbx_strand_id
1 'polypeptide(L)'
;MCQSFGTMGLAKAEAEINAHEQDSASAVSSEIKPFTTKAPTHVIEGLDLLAGHFGMTRNALVLKLINQYLGQAFAEYSTGYNSVFHNPDVSDVQQIINDIESLTEHSDVSEQAKEYVNRLVVDHLVNT
;
A
#
# COMPACT_ATOMS: atom_id res chain seq x y z
N MET A 1 -28.09 6.47 31.50
CA MET A 1 -29.13 6.83 30.52
C MET A 1 -29.33 5.63 29.61
N CYS A 2 -30.50 5.00 29.62
CA CYS A 2 -30.81 3.91 28.67
C CYS A 2 -30.86 4.50 27.26
N GLN A 3 -29.99 4.02 26.38
CA GLN A 3 -30.07 4.37 24.96
C GLN A 3 -31.38 3.80 24.40
N SER A 4 -32.11 4.62 23.65
CA SER A 4 -33.36 4.18 23.02
C SER A 4 -33.03 3.30 21.81
N PHE A 5 -33.93 2.38 21.46
CA PHE A 5 -33.77 1.59 20.23
C PHE A 5 -33.63 2.48 18.98
N GLY A 6 -34.20 3.68 19.00
CA GLY A 6 -34.00 4.69 17.95
C GLY A 6 -32.56 5.19 17.83
N THR A 7 -31.84 5.34 18.94
CA THR A 7 -30.42 5.75 18.93
C THR A 7 -29.52 4.64 18.40
N MET A 8 -29.84 3.37 18.71
CA MET A 8 -29.12 2.22 18.13
C MET A 8 -29.39 2.06 16.63
N GLY A 9 -30.62 2.33 16.19
CA GLY A 9 -30.98 2.32 14.77
C GLY A 9 -30.25 3.42 13.97
N LEU A 10 -30.16 4.63 14.53
CA LEU A 10 -29.38 5.73 13.93
C LEU A 10 -27.89 5.38 13.84
N ALA A 11 -27.28 4.88 14.92
CA ALA A 11 -25.88 4.49 14.92
C ALA A 11 -25.58 3.36 13.91
N LYS A 12 -26.51 2.42 13.73
CA LYS A 12 -26.40 1.37 12.71
C LYS A 12 -26.48 1.95 11.30
N ALA A 13 -27.42 2.86 11.03
CA ALA A 13 -27.55 3.52 9.74
C ALA A 13 -26.32 4.36 9.40
N GLU A 14 -25.77 5.10 10.36
CA GLU A 14 -24.52 5.87 10.20
C GLU A 14 -23.31 4.96 9.94
N ALA A 15 -23.24 3.81 10.60
CA ALA A 15 -22.18 2.82 10.34
C ALA A 15 -22.31 2.19 8.94
N GLU A 16 -23.53 1.89 8.49
CA GLU A 16 -23.80 1.35 7.15
C GLU A 16 -23.52 2.38 6.06
N ILE A 17 -23.86 3.66 6.27
CA ILE A 17 -23.54 4.76 5.36
C ILE A 17 -22.03 4.97 5.28
N ASN A 18 -21.31 5.00 6.41
CA ASN A 18 -19.85 5.14 6.40
C ASN A 18 -19.15 3.95 5.71
N ALA A 19 -19.68 2.73 5.86
CA ALA A 19 -19.20 1.56 5.14
C ALA A 19 -19.47 1.67 3.63
N HIS A 20 -20.65 2.12 3.24
CA HIS A 20 -21.01 2.33 1.84
C HIS A 20 -20.29 3.51 1.20
N GLU A 21 -20.01 4.60 1.91
CA GLU A 21 -19.26 5.75 1.41
C GLU A 21 -17.77 5.46 1.26
N GLN A 22 -17.21 4.53 2.06
CA GLN A 22 -15.88 3.94 1.80
C GLN A 22 -15.87 3.09 0.52
N ASP A 23 -16.94 2.36 0.22
CA ASP A 23 -17.07 1.55 -1.00
C ASP A 23 -17.46 2.36 -2.25
N SER A 24 -18.11 3.52 -2.10
CA SER A 24 -18.66 4.31 -3.21
C SER A 24 -17.68 5.34 -3.80
N ALA A 25 -16.51 5.53 -3.20
CA ALA A 25 -15.51 6.49 -3.69
C ALA A 25 -14.56 5.93 -4.76
N SER A 26 -14.65 4.65 -5.16
CA SER A 26 -13.84 4.13 -6.28
C SER A 26 -14.50 2.92 -6.96
N ALA A 27 -15.33 3.21 -7.95
CA ALA A 27 -15.74 2.27 -8.98
C ALA A 27 -14.53 1.82 -9.83
N VAL A 28 -13.73 0.89 -9.29
CA VAL A 28 -12.96 -0.11 -10.02
C VAL A 28 -13.17 -1.38 -9.22
N SER A 29 -13.91 -2.34 -9.75
CA SER A 29 -14.07 -3.67 -9.16
C SER A 29 -12.69 -4.37 -9.18
N SER A 30 -11.81 -4.03 -8.24
CA SER A 30 -10.57 -4.76 -8.05
C SER A 30 -10.94 -6.09 -7.41
N GLU A 31 -10.66 -7.19 -8.10
CA GLU A 31 -10.75 -8.52 -7.52
C GLU A 31 -9.86 -8.58 -6.26
N ILE A 32 -10.46 -8.66 -5.07
CA ILE A 32 -9.71 -8.79 -3.82
C ILE A 32 -9.24 -10.22 -3.69
N LYS A 33 -7.93 -10.44 -3.82
CA LYS A 33 -7.30 -11.75 -3.62
C LYS A 33 -6.76 -11.87 -2.20
N PRO A 34 -7.09 -12.93 -1.45
CA PRO A 34 -6.53 -13.14 -0.12
C PRO A 34 -5.03 -13.42 -0.23
N PHE A 35 -4.25 -12.70 0.58
CA PHE A 35 -2.81 -12.93 0.75
C PHE A 35 -2.56 -13.53 2.14
N THR A 36 -1.90 -14.68 2.21
CA THR A 36 -1.55 -15.36 3.47
C THR A 36 -0.06 -15.65 3.51
N THR A 37 0.59 -15.34 4.63
CA THR A 37 2.03 -15.56 4.85
C THR A 37 2.24 -16.24 6.20
N LYS A 38 3.27 -17.09 6.29
CA LYS A 38 3.77 -17.66 7.55
C LYS A 38 4.87 -16.77 8.12
N ALA A 39 4.79 -16.44 9.40
CA ALA A 39 5.82 -15.69 10.12
C ALA A 39 6.00 -16.26 11.54
N PRO A 40 7.15 -16.05 12.18
CA PRO A 40 7.34 -16.39 13.60
C PRO A 40 6.29 -15.72 14.49
N THR A 41 5.90 -16.40 15.58
CA THR A 41 4.86 -15.92 16.50
C THR A 41 5.10 -14.48 16.98
N HIS A 42 6.34 -14.16 17.39
CA HIS A 42 6.69 -12.83 17.89
C HIS A 42 6.49 -11.72 16.84
N VAL A 43 6.61 -12.02 15.55
CA VAL A 43 6.35 -11.05 14.47
C VAL A 43 4.85 -10.76 14.38
N ILE A 44 4.02 -11.80 14.48
CA ILE A 44 2.56 -11.64 14.47
C ILE A 44 2.10 -10.86 15.71
N GLU A 45 2.61 -11.19 16.89
CA GLU A 45 2.31 -10.48 18.13
C GLU A 45 2.75 -9.00 18.08
N GLY A 46 3.92 -8.72 17.48
CA GLY A 46 4.37 -7.35 17.25
C GLY A 46 3.44 -6.56 16.33
N LEU A 47 2.97 -7.18 15.23
CA LEU A 47 1.99 -6.55 14.34
C LEU A 47 0.65 -6.33 15.04
N ASP A 48 0.16 -7.30 15.82
CA ASP A 48 -1.10 -7.19 16.56
C ASP A 48 -1.02 -6.08 17.64
N LEU A 49 0.11 -5.97 18.34
CA LEU A 49 0.36 -4.90 19.31
C LEU A 49 0.27 -3.50 18.67
N LEU A 50 0.97 -3.30 17.55
CA LEU A 50 0.97 -2.01 16.84
C LEU A 50 -0.39 -1.71 16.21
N ALA A 51 -1.03 -2.71 15.60
CA ALA A 51 -2.35 -2.56 15.01
C ALA A 51 -3.38 -2.15 16.08
N GLY A 52 -3.33 -2.80 17.26
CA GLY A 52 -4.16 -2.44 18.42
C GLY A 52 -3.88 -1.02 18.90
N HIS A 53 -2.62 -0.60 18.98
CA HIS A 53 -2.25 0.77 19.34
C HIS A 53 -2.79 1.82 18.36
N PHE A 54 -2.78 1.51 17.05
CA PHE A 54 -3.29 2.42 16.01
C PHE A 54 -4.81 2.34 15.80
N GLY A 55 -5.52 1.46 16.53
CA GLY A 55 -6.95 1.26 16.36
C GLY A 55 -7.35 0.69 14.98
N MET A 56 -6.50 -0.15 14.38
CA MET A 56 -6.77 -0.78 13.08
C MET A 56 -6.55 -2.30 13.12
N THR A 57 -7.00 -3.00 12.08
CA THR A 57 -6.76 -4.44 11.96
C THR A 57 -5.32 -4.73 11.53
N ARG A 58 -4.79 -5.91 11.88
CA ARG A 58 -3.48 -6.37 11.40
C ARG A 58 -3.36 -6.29 9.87
N ASN A 59 -4.40 -6.69 9.15
CA ASN A 59 -4.40 -6.65 7.69
C ASN A 59 -4.30 -5.22 7.15
N ALA A 60 -5.02 -4.27 7.77
CA ALA A 60 -4.92 -2.85 7.40
C ALA A 60 -3.51 -2.30 7.67
N LEU A 61 -2.89 -2.68 8.79
CA LEU A 61 -1.52 -2.30 9.10
C LEU A 61 -0.53 -2.87 8.06
N VAL A 62 -0.61 -4.16 7.76
CA VAL A 62 0.25 -4.81 6.76
C VAL A 62 0.11 -4.14 5.40
N LEU A 63 -1.11 -3.86 4.95
CA LEU A 63 -1.34 -3.19 3.67
C LEU A 63 -0.78 -1.76 3.67
N LYS A 64 -0.92 -1.01 4.78
CA LYS A 64 -0.31 0.31 4.94
C LYS A 64 1.22 0.24 4.86
N LEU A 65 1.84 -0.74 5.52
CA LEU A 65 3.29 -0.94 5.46
C LEU A 65 3.75 -1.26 4.03
N ILE A 66 3.04 -2.13 3.30
CA ILE A 66 3.36 -2.42 1.90
C ILE A 66 3.29 -1.15 1.05
N ASN A 67 2.20 -0.37 1.16
CA ASN A 67 2.04 0.87 0.41
C ASN A 67 3.10 1.93 0.78
N GLN A 68 3.56 1.94 2.02
CA GLN A 68 4.56 2.90 2.48
C GLN A 68 5.97 2.55 2.00
N TYR A 69 6.33 1.26 2.01
CA TYR A 69 7.73 0.83 1.87
C TYR A 69 8.07 0.16 0.55
N LEU A 70 7.09 -0.27 -0.26
CA LEU A 70 7.39 -0.98 -1.52
C LEU A 70 8.13 -0.08 -2.53
N GLY A 71 7.72 1.19 -2.67
CA GLY A 71 8.40 2.16 -3.53
C GLY A 71 9.83 2.46 -3.07
N GLN A 72 10.02 2.63 -1.76
CA GLN A 72 11.33 2.80 -1.14
C GLN A 72 12.24 1.59 -1.41
N ALA A 73 11.74 0.38 -1.19
CA ALA A 73 12.51 -0.85 -1.38
C ALA A 73 13.00 -0.98 -2.84
N PHE A 74 12.16 -0.60 -3.81
CA PHE A 74 12.58 -0.57 -5.22
C PHE A 74 13.64 0.50 -5.48
N ALA A 75 13.46 1.72 -4.98
CA ALA A 75 14.40 2.82 -5.17
C ALA A 75 15.79 2.50 -4.58
N GLU A 76 15.83 1.91 -3.38
CA GLU A 76 17.06 1.45 -2.74
C GLU A 76 17.76 0.35 -3.55
N TYR A 77 16.98 -0.61 -4.07
CA TYR A 77 17.51 -1.66 -4.95
C TYR A 77 18.11 -1.09 -6.24
N SER A 78 17.36 -0.24 -6.96
CA SER A 78 17.80 0.39 -8.21
C SER A 78 19.05 1.24 -7.99
N THR A 79 19.07 2.06 -6.93
CA THR A 79 20.25 2.85 -6.56
C THR A 79 21.47 1.97 -6.31
N GLY A 80 21.31 0.90 -5.52
CA GLY A 80 22.38 -0.05 -5.23
C GLY A 80 22.91 -0.74 -6.48
N TYR A 81 22.01 -1.16 -7.38
CA TYR A 81 22.37 -1.78 -8.65
C TYR A 81 23.13 -0.81 -9.57
N ASN A 82 22.62 0.41 -9.74
CA ASN A 82 23.18 1.41 -10.66
C ASN A 82 24.46 2.07 -10.14
N SER A 83 24.73 2.01 -8.82
CA SER A 83 25.98 2.51 -8.24
C SER A 83 27.24 1.88 -8.86
N VAL A 84 27.14 0.68 -9.43
CA VAL A 84 28.24 -0.04 -10.09
C VAL A 84 28.43 0.37 -11.54
N PHE A 85 27.35 0.79 -12.22
CA PHE A 85 27.32 1.09 -13.66
C PHE A 85 27.21 2.60 -13.95
N HIS A 86 27.53 3.43 -12.96
CA HIS A 86 27.27 4.86 -12.91
C HIS A 86 27.42 5.56 -14.28
N ASN A 87 26.30 6.04 -14.80
CA ASN A 87 26.27 6.94 -15.95
C ASN A 87 26.22 8.39 -15.43
N PRO A 88 27.31 9.17 -15.55
CA PRO A 88 27.39 10.53 -15.01
C PRO A 88 26.41 11.51 -15.67
N ASP A 89 25.82 11.13 -16.82
CA ASP A 89 24.90 11.98 -17.57
C ASP A 89 23.43 11.85 -17.12
N VAL A 90 23.12 10.90 -16.23
CA VAL A 90 21.75 10.62 -15.77
C VAL A 90 21.70 10.69 -14.25
N SER A 91 20.78 11.50 -13.71
CA SER A 91 20.58 11.58 -12.25
C SER A 91 20.07 10.26 -11.68
N ASP A 92 20.40 9.98 -10.42
CA ASP A 92 19.96 8.75 -9.73
C ASP A 92 18.42 8.60 -9.75
N VAL A 93 17.70 9.71 -9.56
CA VAL A 93 16.23 9.76 -9.64
C VAL A 93 15.74 9.33 -11.03
N GLN A 94 16.35 9.86 -12.10
CA GLN A 94 15.95 9.51 -13.46
C GLN A 94 16.30 8.05 -13.79
N GLN A 95 17.40 7.52 -13.26
CA GLN A 95 17.75 6.10 -13.41
C GLN A 95 16.69 5.21 -12.77
N ILE A 96 16.23 5.53 -11.56
CA ILE A 96 15.17 4.77 -10.86
C ILE A 96 13.85 4.81 -11.65
N ILE A 97 13.49 5.98 -12.21
CA ILE A 97 12.31 6.14 -13.06
C ILE A 97 12.42 5.25 -14.31
N ASN A 98 13.55 5.31 -15.01
CA ASN A 98 13.78 4.49 -16.20
C ASN A 98 13.73 2.99 -15.88
N ASP A 99 14.24 2.57 -14.73
CA ASP A 99 14.23 1.17 -14.29
C ASP A 99 12.81 0.67 -14.05
N ILE A 100 11.95 1.46 -13.38
CA ILE A 100 10.57 1.04 -13.13
C ILE A 100 9.70 1.08 -14.40
N GLU A 101 9.91 2.08 -15.26
CA GLU A 101 9.25 2.14 -16.57
C GLU A 101 9.64 0.92 -17.41
N SER A 102 10.93 0.62 -17.51
CA SER A 102 11.42 -0.56 -18.24
C SER A 102 10.86 -1.86 -17.66
N LEU A 103 10.86 -2.03 -16.33
CA LEU A 103 10.29 -3.22 -15.68
C LEU A 103 8.80 -3.38 -15.99
N THR A 104 8.03 -2.29 -15.92
CA THR A 104 6.58 -2.33 -16.13
C THR A 104 6.21 -2.56 -17.59
N GLU A 105 6.94 -1.98 -18.55
CA GLU A 105 6.75 -2.20 -20.00
C GLU A 105 6.96 -3.66 -20.42
N HIS A 106 7.95 -4.33 -19.84
CA HIS A 106 8.33 -5.70 -20.22
C HIS A 106 7.63 -6.78 -19.39
N SER A 107 6.76 -6.40 -18.45
CA SER A 107 6.07 -7.32 -17.55
C SER A 107 4.69 -7.75 -18.07
N ASP A 108 4.39 -9.05 -17.92
CA ASP A 108 3.06 -9.63 -18.18
C ASP A 108 2.20 -9.60 -16.89
N VAL A 109 1.96 -8.38 -16.39
CA VAL A 109 1.04 -8.11 -15.27
C VAL A 109 -0.05 -7.13 -15.70
N SER A 110 -1.11 -7.02 -14.91
CA SER A 110 -2.21 -6.10 -15.24
C SER A 110 -1.77 -4.63 -15.23
N GLU A 111 -2.42 -3.80 -16.03
CA GLU A 111 -2.15 -2.36 -16.07
C GLU A 111 -2.32 -1.70 -14.70
N GLN A 112 -3.30 -2.15 -13.91
CA GLN A 112 -3.48 -1.66 -12.53
C GLN A 112 -2.27 -1.97 -11.63
N ALA A 113 -1.58 -3.11 -11.85
CA ALA A 113 -0.38 -3.44 -11.09
C ALA A 113 0.80 -2.55 -11.51
N LYS A 114 0.94 -2.28 -12.82
CA LYS A 114 1.95 -1.35 -13.35
C LYS A 114 1.76 0.06 -12.79
N GLU A 115 0.53 0.58 -12.87
CA GLU A 115 0.15 1.88 -12.30
C GLU A 115 0.40 1.93 -10.79
N TYR A 116 0.02 0.87 -10.07
CA TYR A 116 0.22 0.77 -8.62
C TYR A 116 1.69 0.90 -8.23
N VAL A 117 2.60 0.13 -8.86
CA VAL A 117 4.03 0.17 -8.50
C VAL A 117 4.67 1.48 -8.97
N ASN A 118 4.37 1.96 -10.18
CA ASN A 118 4.87 3.25 -10.67
C ASN A 118 4.51 4.38 -9.72
N ARG A 119 3.24 4.44 -9.29
CA ARG A 119 2.79 5.44 -8.32
C ARG A 119 3.58 5.36 -7.01
N LEU A 120 3.77 4.16 -6.45
CA LEU A 120 4.51 4.01 -5.19
C LEU A 120 5.97 4.47 -5.29
N VAL A 121 6.64 4.18 -6.41
CA VAL A 121 8.02 4.61 -6.65
C VAL A 121 8.09 6.12 -6.80
N VAL A 122 7.23 6.72 -7.64
CA VAL A 122 7.20 8.18 -7.83
C VAL A 122 6.84 8.91 -6.53
N ASP A 123 5.82 8.43 -5.80
CA ASP A 123 5.43 8.98 -4.50
C ASP A 123 6.61 8.96 -3.52
N HIS A 124 7.43 7.91 -3.51
CA HIS A 124 8.63 7.86 -2.68
C HIS A 124 9.64 8.93 -3.09
N LEU A 125 9.98 9.00 -4.39
CA LEU A 125 11.00 9.91 -4.91
C LEU A 125 10.64 11.40 -4.76
N VAL A 126 9.35 11.75 -4.77
CA VAL A 126 8.89 13.13 -4.59
C VAL A 126 8.91 13.56 -3.12
N ASN A 127 8.74 12.61 -2.19
CA ASN A 127 8.64 12.90 -0.75
C ASN A 127 9.98 12.79 0.00
N THR A 128 11.07 12.41 -0.68
CA THR A 128 12.45 12.37 -0.17
C THR A 128 13.28 13.54 -0.67
#